data_AF-A0A4Y3QQ34-F1
#
_entry.id   AF-A0A4Y3QQ34-F1
#
_cell.length_a   1.000
_cell.length_b   1.000
_cell.length_c   1.000
_cell.angle_alpha   90.00
_cell.angle_beta   90.00
_cell.angle_gamma   90.00
#
_symmetry.space_group_name_H-M   'P 1'
#
loop_
_entity.id
_entity.type
_entity.pdbx_description
1 polymer ?
#
loop_
_entity_poly.entity_id
_entity_poly.type
_entity_poly.pdbx_seq_one_letter_code
_entity_poly.pdbx_strand_id
1 'polypeptide(L)'
;MTQRAGDRWRWHPPADLTGPRAAIALLAHDLLTSDLRAARQCGDDACGWVYLDTSPRHNRIWCTAAGCGNRNRVKRHHARSRV
;
A
#
# COMPACT_ATOMS: atom_id res chain seq x y z
N MET A 1 -12.17 -15.45 18.02
CA MET A 1 -13.45 -15.39 18.76
C MET A 1 -14.33 -14.35 18.10
N THR A 2 -15.46 -14.77 17.55
CA THR A 2 -16.47 -13.87 16.95
C THR A 2 -17.51 -13.59 18.02
N GLN A 3 -17.75 -12.32 18.34
CA GLN A 3 -18.81 -11.93 19.27
C GLN A 3 -19.90 -11.19 18.48
N ARG A 4 -21.15 -11.56 18.70
CA ARG A 4 -22.31 -10.95 18.04
C ARG A 4 -22.72 -9.71 18.83
N ALA A 5 -22.60 -8.54 18.23
CA ALA A 5 -23.10 -7.28 18.76
C ALA A 5 -24.26 -6.80 17.87
N GLY A 6 -25.48 -7.23 18.18
CA GLY A 6 -26.68 -6.97 17.36
C GLY A 6 -26.68 -7.77 16.05
N ASP A 7 -27.00 -7.12 14.93
CA ASP A 7 -27.01 -7.73 13.59
C ASP A 7 -25.64 -7.75 12.90
N ARG A 8 -24.59 -7.25 13.57
CA ARG A 8 -23.23 -7.21 13.01
C ARG A 8 -22.27 -8.12 13.77
N TRP A 9 -21.58 -8.96 13.01
CA TRP A 9 -20.41 -9.70 13.49
C TRP A 9 -19.22 -8.76 13.64
N ARG A 10 -18.57 -8.78 14.81
CA ARG A 10 -17.29 -8.09 15.03
C ARG A 10 -16.21 -9.10 15.36
N TRP A 11 -15.13 -9.05 14.57
CA TRP A 11 -13.91 -9.78 14.83
C TRP A 11 -13.14 -9.08 15.95
N HIS A 12 -12.84 -9.81 17.03
CA HIS A 12 -11.97 -9.35 18.10
C HIS A 12 -10.67 -10.15 18.03
N PRO A 13 -9.56 -9.54 17.60
CA PRO A 13 -8.26 -10.20 17.59
C PRO A 13 -7.84 -10.55 19.02
N PRO A 14 -7.22 -11.73 19.25
CA PRO A 14 -6.60 -12.04 20.53
C PRO A 14 -5.51 -11.02 20.90
N ALA A 15 -5.23 -10.83 22.20
CA ALA A 15 -4.17 -9.93 22.66
C ALA A 15 -2.74 -10.52 22.58
N ASP A 16 -2.62 -11.78 22.13
CA ASP A 16 -1.34 -12.46 21.92
C ASP A 16 -0.77 -12.19 20.52
N LEU A 17 0.34 -12.85 20.18
CA LEU A 17 1.01 -12.70 18.87
C LEU A 17 0.15 -13.17 17.67
N THR A 18 -0.95 -13.89 17.89
CA THR A 18 -1.90 -14.22 16.82
C THR A 18 -2.82 -13.05 16.48
N GLY A 19 -2.99 -12.08 17.38
CA GLY A 19 -3.75 -10.85 17.18
C GLY A 19 -3.26 -10.02 15.99
N PRO A 20 -1.99 -9.60 15.94
CA PRO A 20 -1.44 -8.87 14.80
C PRO A 20 -1.62 -9.60 13.46
N ARG A 21 -1.45 -10.93 13.44
CA ARG A 21 -1.69 -11.74 12.22
C ARG A 21 -3.15 -11.66 11.77
N ALA A 22 -4.10 -11.77 12.70
CA ALA A 22 -5.52 -11.64 12.39
C ALA A 22 -5.86 -10.22 11.89
N ALA A 23 -5.28 -9.19 12.50
CA ALA A 23 -5.46 -7.80 12.07
C ALA A 23 -4.94 -7.57 10.64
N ILE A 24 -3.74 -8.07 10.30
CA ILE A 24 -3.19 -8.00 8.94
C ILE A 24 -4.09 -8.73 7.94
N ALA A 25 -4.58 -9.92 8.28
CA ALA A 25 -5.45 -10.70 7.40
C ALA A 25 -6.78 -9.97 7.11
N LEU A 26 -7.37 -9.32 8.12
CA LEU A 26 -8.59 -8.53 7.94
C LEU A 26 -8.35 -7.27 7.10
N LEU A 27 -7.26 -6.54 7.35
CA LEU A 27 -6.90 -5.38 6.53
C LEU A 27 -6.62 -5.76 5.07
N ALA A 28 -5.96 -6.90 4.84
CA ALA A 28 -5.74 -7.43 3.50
C ALA A 28 -7.06 -7.82 2.83
N HIS A 29 -8.00 -8.44 3.56
CA HIS A 29 -9.33 -8.74 3.04
C HIS A 29 -10.10 -7.47 2.64
N ASP A 30 -10.16 -6.47 3.52
CA ASP A 30 -10.83 -5.20 3.24
C ASP A 30 -10.22 -4.51 2.01
N LEU A 31 -8.89 -4.54 1.89
CA LEU A 31 -8.19 -4.01 0.71
C LEU A 31 -8.55 -4.78 -0.57
N LEU A 32 -8.42 -6.12 -0.55
CA LEU A 32 -8.63 -6.96 -1.73
C LEU A 32 -10.09 -6.98 -2.22
N THR A 33 -11.03 -6.67 -1.34
CA THR A 33 -12.47 -6.57 -1.66
C THR A 33 -12.93 -5.15 -1.99
N SER A 34 -12.07 -4.14 -1.82
CA SER A 34 -12.36 -2.74 -2.15
C SER A 34 -12.26 -2.45 -3.66
N ASP A 35 -12.56 -1.21 -4.07
CA ASP A 35 -12.33 -0.76 -5.45
C ASP A 35 -10.82 -0.58 -5.72
N LEU A 36 -10.26 -1.54 -6.45
CA LEU A 36 -8.84 -1.55 -6.83
C LEU A 36 -8.53 -0.70 -8.07
N ARG A 37 -9.45 0.13 -8.59
CA ARG A 37 -9.16 1.05 -9.71
C ARG A 37 -8.00 2.02 -9.43
N ALA A 38 -7.80 2.36 -8.15
CA ALA A 38 -6.68 3.19 -7.72
C ALA A 38 -5.37 2.41 -7.57
N ALA A 39 -5.37 1.09 -7.67
CA ALA A 39 -4.15 0.29 -7.61
C ALA A 39 -3.26 0.59 -8.83
N ARG A 40 -1.98 0.81 -8.56
CA ARG A 40 -0.93 1.10 -9.55
C ARG A 40 0.35 0.38 -9.15
N GLN A 41 1.10 -0.07 -10.15
CA GLN A 41 2.46 -0.56 -9.95
C GLN A 41 3.43 0.61 -9.94
N CYS A 42 4.49 0.53 -9.13
CA CYS A 42 5.58 1.50 -9.14
C CYS A 42 6.22 1.59 -10.55
N GLY A 43 6.37 2.81 -11.08
CA GLY A 43 7.05 3.06 -12.35
C GLY A 43 8.59 3.06 -12.27
N ASP A 44 9.16 2.41 -11.26
CA ASP A 44 10.60 2.14 -11.20
C ASP A 44 10.81 0.68 -11.59
N ASP A 45 11.55 0.42 -12.66
CA ASP A 45 11.78 -0.92 -13.21
C ASP A 45 12.39 -1.89 -12.18
N ALA A 46 13.11 -1.38 -11.19
CA ALA A 46 13.69 -2.18 -10.10
C ALA A 46 12.73 -2.35 -8.90
N CYS A 47 11.47 -1.92 -9.00
CA CYS A 47 10.49 -1.94 -7.91
C CYS A 47 9.19 -2.63 -8.30
N GLY A 48 8.97 -3.86 -7.83
CA GLY A 48 7.72 -4.61 -8.05
C GLY A 48 6.55 -4.25 -7.12
N TRP A 49 6.63 -3.15 -6.38
CA TRP A 49 5.61 -2.80 -5.39
C TRP A 49 4.34 -2.24 -6.05
N VAL A 50 3.20 -2.60 -5.47
CA VAL A 50 1.88 -2.02 -5.79
C VAL A 50 1.50 -0.99 -4.71
N TYR A 51 0.81 0.07 -5.11
CA TYR A 51 0.29 1.09 -4.21
C TYR A 51 -1.11 1.53 -4.65
N LEU A 52 -1.88 2.09 -3.72
CA LEU A 52 -3.10 2.82 -4.05
C LEU A 52 -2.76 4.29 -4.34
N ASP A 53 -3.17 4.78 -5.50
CA ASP A 53 -3.03 6.17 -5.88
C ASP A 53 -4.14 7.03 -5.27
N THR A 54 -3.87 7.48 -4.05
CA THR A 54 -4.70 8.44 -3.30
C THR A 54 -4.34 9.90 -3.60
N SER A 55 -3.54 10.18 -4.64
CA SER A 55 -3.20 11.56 -5.00
C SER A 55 -4.43 12.30 -5.56
N PRO A 56 -4.58 13.61 -5.32
CA PRO A 56 -5.75 14.37 -5.77
C PRO A 56 -5.99 14.34 -7.28
N ARG A 57 -4.94 14.09 -8.07
CA ARG A 57 -5.00 14.04 -9.54
C ARG A 57 -4.82 12.64 -10.11
N HIS A 58 -4.74 11.60 -9.26
CA HIS A 58 -4.47 10.21 -9.66
C HIS A 58 -3.31 10.09 -10.67
N ASN A 59 -2.22 10.81 -10.41
CA ASN A 59 -1.06 10.90 -11.30
C ASN A 59 0.24 10.51 -10.60
N ARG A 60 0.15 9.75 -9.50
CA ARG A 60 1.33 9.26 -8.80
C ARG A 60 1.97 8.16 -9.64
N ILE A 61 3.29 8.24 -9.81
CA ILE A 61 4.08 7.28 -10.61
C ILE A 61 4.85 6.29 -9.70
N TRP A 62 5.18 6.69 -8.47
CA TRP A 62 6.07 5.91 -7.60
C TRP A 62 5.38 5.46 -6.32
N CYS A 63 5.74 4.26 -5.83
CA CYS A 63 5.17 3.68 -4.61
C CYS A 63 5.39 4.56 -3.37
N THR A 64 6.46 5.35 -3.31
CA THR A 64 6.66 6.41 -2.31
C THR A 64 7.46 7.57 -2.90
N ALA A 65 7.18 8.80 -2.44
CA ALA A 65 7.93 9.98 -2.85
C ALA A 65 9.37 9.99 -2.28
N ALA A 66 9.55 9.50 -1.05
CA ALA A 66 10.83 9.44 -0.36
C ALA A 66 11.74 8.29 -0.82
N GLY A 67 11.15 7.15 -1.23
CA GLY A 67 11.89 6.00 -1.76
C GLY A 67 12.10 6.11 -3.27
N CYS A 68 11.26 5.42 -4.05
CA CYS A 68 11.40 5.34 -5.51
C CYS A 68 11.36 6.71 -6.20
N GLY A 69 10.55 7.65 -5.70
CA GLY A 69 10.50 9.01 -6.24
C GLY A 69 11.80 9.80 -6.03
N ASN A 70 12.49 9.65 -4.89
CA ASN A 70 13.79 10.27 -4.68
C ASN A 70 14.87 9.58 -5.52
N ARG A 71 14.90 8.24 -5.48
CA ARG A 71 15.85 7.41 -6.24
C ARG A 71 15.88 7.79 -7.73
N ASN A 72 14.72 7.89 -8.36
CA ASN A 72 14.63 8.22 -9.79
C ASN A 72 14.99 9.69 -10.08
N ARG A 73 14.69 10.64 -9.18
CA ARG A 73 15.15 12.03 -9.29
C ARG A 73 16.67 12.14 -9.23
N VAL A 74 17.31 11.43 -8.29
CA VAL A 74 18.77 11.38 -8.13
C VAL A 74 19.42 10.74 -9.36
N LYS A 75 18.92 9.60 -9.84
CA LYS A 75 19.39 8.95 -11.08
C LYS A 75 19.35 9.91 -12.27
N ARG A 76 18.24 10.63 -12.45
CA ARG A 76 18.08 11.64 -13.53
C ARG A 76 18.99 12.86 -13.35
N HIS A 77 19.28 13.28 -12.11
CA HIS A 77 20.23 14.37 -11.87
C HIS A 77 21.64 13.96 -12.27
N HIS A 78 22.14 12.81 -11.82
CA HIS A 78 23.46 12.30 -12.19
C HIS A 78 23.62 12.05 -13.70
N ALA A 79 22.57 11.56 -14.38
CA ALA A 79 22.61 11.38 -15.84
C ALA A 79 22.78 12.71 -16.59
N ARG A 80 22.26 13.82 -16.06
CA ARG A 80 22.39 15.16 -16.65
C ARG A 80 23.72 15.84 -16.34
N SER A 81 24.31 15.55 -15.18
CA SER A 81 25.61 16.09 -14.76
C SER A 81 26.81 15.32 -15.30
N ARG A 82 26.58 14.22 -16.03
CA ARG A 82 27.60 13.41 -16.71
C ARG A 82 27.71 13.70 -18.22
N VAL A 83 27.06 14.77 -18.67
CA VAL A 83 27.28 15.43 -19.97
C VAL A 83 28.09 16.69 -19.68
#